data_AF-A0A1V3WFH5-F1
#
_entry.id   AF-A0A1V3WFH5-F1
#
_cell.length_a   1.000
_cell.length_b   1.000
_cell.length_c   1.000
_cell.angle_alpha   90.00
_cell.angle_beta   90.00
_cell.angle_gamma   90.00
#
_symmetry.space_group_name_H-M   'P 1'
#
loop_
_entity.id
_entity.type
_entity.pdbx_description
1 polymer ?
#
loop_
_entity_poly.entity_id
_entity_poly.type
_entity_poly.pdbx_seq_one_letter_code
_entity_poly.pdbx_strand_id
1 'polypeptide(L)'
;MRDPTTVREPSDRPNLRFRVTECANDRERVRELLRFVTWSGSNPGIVYVTRRALAEEIASLLRRAGHAARPYHAGMVPEQRDAVQEDFDSDTARIIVATKAFGMGINKPNIGWVVHYDLPDSLDGYAQEAGRAARQRDLTGECLLLYTKGDIARRRRLVQSHNAKADAALAQRLLTTLWECPSAGQ
;
A
#
# COMPACT_ATOMS: atom_id res chain seq x y z
N MET A 1 17.74 -15.97 -1.47
CA MET A 1 16.90 -15.04 -0.69
C MET A 1 17.39 -13.65 -1.06
N ARG A 2 16.68 -12.90 -1.93
CA ARG A 2 17.11 -11.55 -2.31
C ARG A 2 16.68 -10.59 -1.21
N ASP A 3 17.65 -9.89 -0.64
CA ASP A 3 17.40 -8.83 0.33
C ASP A 3 16.49 -7.77 -0.29
N PRO A 4 15.45 -7.30 0.42
CA PRO A 4 14.56 -6.30 -0.13
C PRO A 4 15.26 -4.93 -0.20
N THR A 5 15.48 -4.45 -1.42
CA THR A 5 16.08 -3.14 -1.72
C THR A 5 15.24 -2.03 -1.05
N THR A 6 15.85 -1.33 -0.09
CA THR A 6 15.24 -0.20 0.61
C THR A 6 15.49 1.06 -0.21
N VAL A 7 14.42 1.75 -0.57
CA VAL A 7 14.38 2.94 -1.41
C VAL A 7 13.98 4.13 -0.53
N ARG A 8 14.55 5.31 -0.73
CA ARG A 8 14.02 6.55 -0.14
C ARG A 8 13.97 7.62 -1.20
N GLU A 9 12.82 8.24 -1.42
CA GLU A 9 12.70 9.50 -2.14
C GLU A 9 12.63 10.70 -1.19
N PRO A 10 13.02 11.92 -1.63
CA PRO A 10 12.80 13.16 -0.91
C PRO A 10 11.32 13.55 -1.00
N SER A 11 10.49 12.83 -0.25
CA SER A 11 9.45 13.53 0.48
C SER A 11 10.17 14.38 1.53
N ASP A 12 9.68 15.57 1.88
CA ASP A 12 10.01 16.34 3.11
C ASP A 12 9.78 15.54 4.42
N ARG A 13 9.73 14.21 4.31
CA ARG A 13 9.41 13.23 5.32
C ARG A 13 10.57 12.25 5.41
N PRO A 14 11.68 12.65 6.07
CA PRO A 14 12.85 11.80 6.30
C PRO A 14 12.53 10.56 7.15
N ASN A 15 11.30 10.45 7.66
CA ASN A 15 10.80 9.32 8.42
C ASN A 15 10.08 8.27 7.56
N LEU A 16 9.87 8.47 6.25
CA LEU A 16 9.32 7.43 5.37
C LEU A 16 10.42 6.62 4.66
N ARG A 17 10.21 5.32 4.55
CA ARG A 17 11.04 4.38 3.78
C ARG A 17 10.16 3.73 2.74
N PHE A 18 10.66 3.66 1.52
CA PHE A 18 9.97 3.06 0.39
C PHE A 18 10.63 1.73 0.03
N ARG A 19 9.86 0.80 -0.49
CA ARG A 19 10.36 -0.50 -0.93
C ARG A 19 9.50 -0.98 -2.07
N VAL A 20 10.14 -1.56 -3.07
CA VAL A 20 9.46 -2.17 -4.20
C VAL A 20 9.84 -3.64 -4.27
N THR A 21 8.86 -4.52 -4.43
CA THR A 21 9.10 -5.96 -4.53
C THR A 21 8.34 -6.53 -5.73
N GLU A 22 9.11 -7.04 -6.69
CA GLU A 22 8.58 -7.87 -7.77
C GLU A 22 8.22 -9.24 -7.21
N CYS A 23 7.01 -9.70 -7.52
CA CYS A 23 6.51 -11.03 -7.22
C CYS A 23 6.33 -11.80 -8.53
N ALA A 24 6.78 -13.06 -8.56
CA ALA A 24 6.65 -13.91 -9.73
C ALA A 24 5.18 -14.22 -10.06
N ASN A 25 4.32 -14.29 -9.05
CA ASN A 25 2.89 -14.59 -9.18
C ASN A 25 2.12 -14.14 -7.92
N ASP A 26 0.79 -14.30 -7.94
CA ASP A 26 -0.10 -13.92 -6.84
C ASP A 26 0.17 -14.68 -5.54
N ARG A 27 0.60 -15.94 -5.62
CA ARG A 27 0.95 -16.73 -4.43
C ARG A 27 2.17 -16.16 -3.73
N GLU A 28 3.19 -15.77 -4.48
CA GLU A 28 4.35 -15.07 -3.92
C GLU A 28 3.95 -13.71 -3.36
N ARG A 29 3.10 -12.94 -4.08
CA ARG A 29 2.60 -11.65 -3.61
C ARG A 29 1.89 -11.74 -2.26
N VAL A 30 1.03 -12.75 -2.07
CA VAL A 30 0.40 -13.05 -0.78
C VAL A 30 1.45 -13.37 0.29
N ARG A 31 2.47 -14.18 -0.03
CA ARG A 31 3.54 -14.53 0.90
C ARG A 31 4.34 -13.31 1.34
N GLU A 32 4.66 -12.42 0.41
CA GLU A 32 5.38 -11.17 0.70
C GLU A 32 4.54 -10.21 1.56
N LEU A 33 3.24 -10.08 1.28
CA LEU A 33 2.32 -9.34 2.14
C LEU A 33 2.32 -9.89 3.57
N LEU A 34 2.13 -11.20 3.75
CA LEU A 34 2.10 -11.83 5.07
C LEU A 34 3.43 -11.65 5.81
N ARG A 35 4.56 -11.81 5.11
CA ARG A 35 5.90 -11.60 5.67
C ARG A 35 6.07 -10.17 6.16
N PHE A 36 5.66 -9.18 5.36
CA PHE A 36 5.75 -7.77 5.72
C PHE A 36 4.86 -7.43 6.91
N VAL A 37 3.59 -7.84 6.88
CA VAL A 37 2.63 -7.57 7.96
C VAL A 37 3.10 -8.23 9.28
N THR A 38 3.60 -9.46 9.23
CA THR A 38 4.16 -10.13 10.41
C THR A 38 5.38 -9.38 10.97
N TRP A 39 6.30 -8.96 10.09
CA TRP A 39 7.47 -8.17 10.48
C TRP A 39 7.10 -6.80 11.07
N SER A 40 6.02 -6.18 10.59
CA SER A 40 5.54 -4.88 11.06
C SER A 40 4.99 -4.89 12.50
N GLY A 41 4.75 -6.09 13.05
CA GLY A 41 4.34 -6.29 14.43
C GLY A 41 2.98 -5.67 14.74
N SER A 42 2.96 -4.79 15.75
CA SER A 42 1.73 -4.16 16.24
C SER A 42 1.41 -2.82 15.58
N ASN A 43 2.26 -2.34 14.68
CA ASN A 43 2.07 -1.04 14.05
C ASN A 43 0.82 -1.04 13.16
N PRO A 44 -0.10 -0.07 13.33
CA PRO A 44 -1.26 0.06 12.46
C PRO A 44 -0.84 0.30 11.01
N GLY A 45 -1.58 -0.24 10.05
CA GLY A 45 -1.24 -0.11 8.66
C GLY A 45 -2.40 -0.23 7.69
N ILE A 46 -2.12 0.15 6.45
CA ILE A 46 -3.09 0.16 5.36
C ILE A 46 -2.58 -0.69 4.21
N VAL A 47 -3.42 -1.57 3.67
CA VAL A 47 -3.15 -2.32 2.44
C VAL A 47 -4.07 -1.79 1.35
N TYR A 48 -3.53 -1.09 0.36
CA TYR A 48 -4.27 -0.62 -0.80
C TYR A 48 -4.38 -1.68 -1.87
N VAL A 49 -5.61 -1.88 -2.35
CA VAL A 49 -6.00 -2.75 -3.46
C VAL A 49 -6.88 -2.00 -4.46
N THR A 50 -6.98 -2.48 -5.68
CA THR A 50 -7.76 -1.81 -6.74
C THR A 50 -9.24 -2.20 -6.76
N ARG A 51 -9.58 -3.40 -6.25
CA ARG A 51 -10.92 -3.98 -6.36
C ARG A 51 -11.57 -4.20 -5.00
N ARG A 52 -12.90 -4.00 -4.93
CA ARG A 52 -13.71 -4.21 -3.71
C ARG A 52 -13.61 -5.64 -3.20
N ALA A 53 -13.85 -6.62 -4.08
CA ALA A 53 -13.74 -8.04 -3.75
C ALA A 53 -12.34 -8.41 -3.23
N LEU A 54 -11.28 -7.82 -3.79
CA LEU A 54 -9.91 -8.08 -3.33
C LEU A 54 -9.67 -7.53 -1.91
N ALA A 55 -10.31 -6.42 -1.54
CA ALA A 55 -10.19 -5.90 -0.18
C ALA A 55 -10.76 -6.87 0.85
N GLU A 56 -11.92 -7.46 0.55
CA GLU A 56 -12.55 -8.51 1.34
C GLU A 56 -11.69 -9.78 1.42
N GLU A 57 -11.19 -10.25 0.27
CA GLU A 57 -10.34 -11.43 0.16
C GLU A 57 -9.06 -11.31 0.99
N ILE A 58 -8.35 -10.19 0.84
CA ILE A 58 -7.09 -9.93 1.54
C ILE A 58 -7.32 -9.68 3.03
N ALA A 59 -8.38 -8.96 3.43
CA ALA A 59 -8.71 -8.81 4.84
C ALA A 59 -9.03 -10.16 5.49
N SER A 60 -9.80 -11.00 4.80
CA SER A 60 -10.12 -12.36 5.25
C SER A 60 -8.86 -13.23 5.36
N LEU A 61 -7.94 -13.11 4.41
CA LEU A 61 -6.65 -13.80 4.43
C LEU A 61 -5.80 -13.39 5.63
N LEU A 62 -5.67 -12.08 5.88
CA LEU A 62 -4.92 -11.56 7.02
C LEU A 62 -5.53 -11.99 8.36
N ARG A 63 -6.87 -12.02 8.47
CA ARG A 63 -7.57 -12.55 9.65
C ARG A 63 -7.28 -14.03 9.88
N ARG A 64 -7.30 -14.86 8.83
CA ARG A 64 -6.92 -16.28 8.94
C ARG A 64 -5.47 -16.48 9.37
N ALA A 65 -4.60 -15.52 9.07
CA ALA A 65 -3.21 -15.50 9.52
C ALA A 65 -3.02 -14.90 10.94
N GLY A 66 -4.10 -14.53 11.63
CA GLY A 66 -4.06 -14.02 13.00
C GLY A 66 -3.94 -12.50 13.14
N HIS A 67 -4.09 -11.74 12.05
CA HIS A 67 -4.03 -10.27 12.11
C HIS A 67 -5.43 -9.65 12.20
N ALA A 68 -5.57 -8.61 13.03
CA ALA A 68 -6.81 -7.83 13.16
C ALA A 68 -7.00 -6.92 11.92
N ALA A 69 -7.57 -7.47 10.85
CA ALA A 69 -7.76 -6.79 9.57
C ALA A 69 -9.23 -6.61 9.18
N ARG A 70 -9.61 -5.41 8.73
CA ARG A 70 -10.95 -5.11 8.20
C ARG A 70 -10.88 -4.55 6.76
N PRO A 71 -11.85 -4.91 5.90
CA PRO A 71 -11.98 -4.33 4.57
C PRO A 71 -12.57 -2.90 4.65
N TYR A 72 -12.24 -2.05 3.70
CA TYR A 72 -12.86 -0.75 3.51
C TYR A 72 -13.01 -0.41 2.02
N HIS A 73 -14.24 -0.22 1.55
CA HIS A 73 -14.48 0.19 0.18
C HIS A 73 -15.84 0.87 -0.02
N ALA A 74 -16.00 1.56 -1.16
CA ALA A 74 -17.22 2.30 -1.50
C ALA A 74 -18.48 1.44 -1.67
N GLY A 75 -18.38 0.11 -1.71
CA GLY A 75 -19.55 -0.79 -1.71
C GLY A 75 -20.12 -1.10 -0.33
N MET A 76 -19.49 -0.66 0.76
CA MET A 76 -20.01 -0.84 2.12
C MET A 76 -21.04 0.24 2.43
N VAL A 77 -22.04 -0.11 3.23
CA VAL A 77 -23.00 0.88 3.74
C VAL A 77 -22.29 1.86 4.70
N PRO A 78 -22.77 3.11 4.83
CA PRO A 78 -22.13 4.13 5.67
C PRO A 78 -21.80 3.64 7.08
N GLU A 79 -22.75 2.98 7.75
CA GLU A 79 -22.64 2.53 9.13
C GLU A 79 -21.50 1.49 9.30
N GLN A 80 -21.30 0.65 8.28
CA GLN A 80 -20.19 -0.30 8.28
C GLN A 80 -18.83 0.40 8.10
N ARG A 81 -18.78 1.46 7.29
CA ARG A 81 -17.55 2.24 7.10
C ARG A 81 -17.18 2.99 8.36
N ASP A 82 -18.16 3.56 9.05
CA ASP A 82 -17.97 4.26 10.31
C ASP A 82 -17.46 3.30 11.40
N ALA A 83 -18.08 2.13 11.53
CA ALA A 83 -17.61 1.10 12.45
C ALA A 83 -16.17 0.61 12.14
N VAL A 84 -15.78 0.52 10.87
CA VAL A 84 -14.39 0.18 10.49
C VAL A 84 -13.41 1.29 10.86
N GLN A 85 -13.80 2.55 10.68
CA GLN A 85 -12.97 3.69 11.08
C GLN A 85 -12.79 3.74 12.59
N GLU A 86 -13.87 3.58 13.36
CA GLU A 86 -13.82 3.53 14.83
C GLU A 86 -12.93 2.38 15.33
N ASP A 87 -13.05 1.19 14.74
CA ASP A 87 -12.18 0.06 15.06
C ASP A 87 -10.71 0.37 14.76
N PHE A 88 -10.43 1.07 13.65
CA PHE A 88 -9.06 1.44 13.28
C PHE A 88 -8.48 2.51 14.20
N ASP A 89 -9.28 3.51 14.54
CA ASP A 89 -8.87 4.60 15.42
C ASP A 89 -8.60 4.09 16.84
N SER A 90 -9.42 3.14 17.33
CA SER A 90 -9.28 2.48 18.64
C SER A 90 -8.25 1.34 18.70
N ASP A 91 -7.55 1.03 17.59
CA ASP A 91 -6.63 -0.12 17.46
C ASP A 91 -7.27 -1.52 17.61
N THR A 92 -8.62 -1.60 17.63
CA THR A 92 -9.39 -2.86 17.57
C THR A 92 -9.13 -3.59 16.26
N ALA A 93 -9.16 -2.84 15.14
CA ALA A 93 -8.58 -3.27 13.88
C ALA A 93 -7.23 -2.56 13.70
N ARG A 94 -6.16 -3.32 13.50
CA ARG A 94 -4.83 -2.72 13.26
C ARG A 94 -4.52 -2.58 11.78
N ILE A 95 -5.24 -3.30 10.93
CA ILE A 95 -5.00 -3.29 9.48
C ILE A 95 -6.29 -2.97 8.77
N ILE A 96 -6.24 -1.94 7.92
CA ILE A 96 -7.31 -1.70 6.95
C ILE A 96 -6.86 -2.15 5.58
N VAL A 97 -7.65 -3.00 4.94
CA VAL A 97 -7.48 -3.35 3.54
C VAL A 97 -8.47 -2.55 2.71
N ALA A 98 -7.98 -1.63 1.90
CA ALA A 98 -8.78 -0.58 1.33
C ALA A 98 -8.65 -0.45 -0.19
N THR A 99 -9.73 -0.04 -0.82
CA THR A 99 -9.65 0.64 -2.12
C THR A 99 -9.36 2.14 -1.92
N LYS A 100 -9.11 2.87 -3.01
CA LYS A 100 -8.94 4.34 -2.99
C LYS A 100 -10.03 5.14 -2.26
N ALA A 101 -11.19 4.52 -2.02
CA ALA A 101 -12.25 5.10 -1.19
C ALA A 101 -11.81 5.40 0.25
N PHE A 102 -10.79 4.72 0.77
CA PHE A 102 -10.23 4.98 2.09
C PHE A 102 -9.23 6.14 2.00
N GLY A 103 -9.72 7.37 2.05
CA GLY A 103 -8.81 8.50 1.94
C GLY A 103 -9.26 9.86 2.46
N MET A 104 -10.55 10.14 2.39
CA MET A 104 -11.13 11.36 2.98
C MET A 104 -11.39 11.09 4.47
N GLY A 105 -10.80 11.89 5.36
CA GLY A 105 -11.16 11.88 6.79
C GLY A 105 -10.29 11.02 7.73
N ILE A 106 -9.36 10.20 7.22
CA ILE A 106 -8.47 9.40 8.10
C ILE A 106 -7.53 10.34 8.86
N ASN A 107 -7.69 10.41 10.18
CA ASN A 107 -6.87 11.20 11.10
C ASN A 107 -6.17 10.33 12.17
N LYS A 108 -5.71 9.14 11.78
CA LYS A 108 -4.88 8.30 12.65
C LYS A 108 -3.39 8.69 12.52
N PRO A 109 -2.73 9.24 13.56
CA PRO A 109 -1.39 9.79 13.44
C PRO A 109 -0.28 8.72 13.48
N ASN A 110 -0.57 7.55 14.07
CA ASN A 110 0.38 6.46 14.34
C ASN A 110 0.34 5.33 13.30
N ILE A 111 -0.09 5.59 12.07
CA ILE A 111 -0.01 4.60 10.99
C ILE A 111 1.46 4.33 10.69
N GLY A 112 1.96 3.13 10.96
CA GLY A 112 3.37 2.77 10.79
C GLY A 112 3.72 2.32 9.37
N TRP A 113 2.76 1.90 8.56
CA TRP A 113 3.07 1.43 7.21
C TRP A 113 1.89 1.47 6.24
N VAL A 114 2.23 1.50 4.96
CA VAL A 114 1.31 1.37 3.83
C VAL A 114 1.85 0.30 2.88
N VAL A 115 1.00 -0.61 2.44
CA VAL A 115 1.30 -1.58 1.39
C VAL A 115 0.40 -1.31 0.20
N HIS A 116 0.99 -1.10 -0.97
CA HIS A 116 0.28 -1.13 -2.24
C HIS A 116 0.34 -2.55 -2.79
N TYR A 117 -0.74 -3.31 -2.60
CA TYR A 117 -0.85 -4.70 -3.05
C TYR A 117 -1.08 -4.80 -4.56
N ASP A 118 -1.73 -3.78 -5.13
CA ASP A 118 -1.86 -3.57 -6.57
C ASP A 118 -1.12 -2.28 -6.98
N LEU A 119 -0.74 -2.19 -8.25
CA LEU A 119 -0.16 -0.97 -8.81
C LEU A 119 -1.15 0.22 -8.67
N PRO A 120 -0.70 1.36 -8.13
CA PRO A 120 -1.51 2.56 -8.05
C PRO A 120 -1.81 3.12 -9.44
N ASP A 121 -2.96 3.79 -9.62
CA ASP A 121 -3.32 4.36 -10.92
C ASP A 121 -2.54 5.62 -11.30
N SER A 122 -1.94 6.30 -10.32
CA SER A 122 -1.19 7.55 -10.51
C SER A 122 -0.06 7.66 -9.49
N LEU A 123 1.02 8.36 -9.82
CA LEU A 123 2.12 8.67 -8.90
C LEU A 123 1.62 9.61 -7.79
N ASP A 124 0.76 10.57 -8.11
CA ASP A 124 0.16 11.47 -7.12
C ASP A 124 -0.72 10.70 -6.12
N GLY A 125 -1.50 9.73 -6.61
CA GLY A 125 -2.30 8.84 -5.76
C GLY A 125 -1.40 8.02 -4.84
N TYR A 126 -0.34 7.43 -5.40
CA TYR A 126 0.67 6.70 -4.63
C TYR A 126 1.29 7.57 -3.53
N ALA A 127 1.74 8.78 -3.86
CA ALA A 127 2.36 9.70 -2.91
C ALA A 127 1.40 10.12 -1.79
N GLN A 128 0.14 10.42 -2.14
CA GLN A 128 -0.89 10.76 -1.15
C GLN A 128 -1.22 9.59 -0.22
N GLU A 129 -1.32 8.38 -0.77
CA GLU A 129 -1.60 7.14 -0.03
C GLU A 129 -0.44 6.77 0.90
N ALA A 130 0.79 6.80 0.39
CA ALA A 130 2.01 6.55 1.15
C ALA A 130 2.21 7.56 2.28
N GLY A 131 1.88 8.84 2.03
CA GLY A 131 1.96 9.92 3.02
C GLY A 131 1.05 9.75 4.25
N ARG A 132 0.18 8.73 4.28
CA ARG A 132 -0.60 8.37 5.47
C ARG A 132 0.24 7.71 6.55
N ALA A 133 1.32 7.01 6.18
CA ALA A 133 2.24 6.46 7.16
C ALA A 133 3.07 7.57 7.84
N ALA A 134 3.53 7.31 9.05
CA ALA A 134 4.50 8.11 9.81
C ALA A 134 4.16 9.60 9.97
N ARG A 135 2.89 9.94 10.17
CA ARG A 135 2.50 11.34 10.44
C ARG A 135 3.09 11.89 11.75
N GLN A 136 3.41 11.02 12.70
CA GLN A 136 4.17 11.37 13.89
C GLN A 136 5.66 11.56 13.59
N ARG A 137 6.27 12.61 14.16
CA ARG A 137 7.69 12.97 13.93
C ARG A 137 8.67 11.85 14.28
N ASP A 138 8.37 11.06 15.32
CA ASP A 138 9.26 10.01 15.83
C ASP A 138 8.93 8.61 15.31
N LEU A 139 7.95 8.49 14.41
CA LEU A 139 7.58 7.23 13.78
C LEU A 139 8.30 7.09 12.45
N THR A 140 9.12 6.05 12.29
CA THR A 140 9.59 5.64 10.96
C THR A 140 8.52 4.81 10.29
N GLY A 141 8.09 5.24 9.10
CA GLY A 141 7.04 4.59 8.33
C GLY A 141 7.58 3.82 7.14
N GLU A 142 6.93 2.72 6.81
CA GLU A 142 7.32 1.84 5.72
C GLU A 142 6.25 1.80 4.63
N CYS A 143 6.65 2.02 3.38
CA CYS A 143 5.80 2.03 2.20
C CYS A 143 6.27 0.93 1.25
N LEU A 144 5.50 -0.14 1.14
CA LEU A 144 5.84 -1.29 0.30
C LEU A 144 4.93 -1.36 -0.94
N LEU A 145 5.51 -1.33 -2.13
CA LEU A 145 4.82 -1.61 -3.39
C LEU A 145 5.10 -3.05 -3.85
N LEU A 146 4.05 -3.84 -3.96
CA LEU A 146 4.09 -5.19 -4.55
C LEU A 146 3.60 -5.13 -5.99
N TYR A 147 4.27 -5.86 -6.89
CA TYR A 147 3.81 -5.96 -8.28
C TYR A 147 4.24 -7.27 -8.92
N THR A 148 3.49 -7.71 -9.92
CA THR A 148 3.86 -8.79 -10.83
C THR A 148 4.08 -8.26 -12.24
N LYS A 149 4.77 -9.02 -13.10
CA LYS A 149 4.84 -8.72 -14.54
C LYS A 149 3.45 -8.64 -15.19
N GLY A 150 2.50 -9.42 -14.68
CA GLY A 150 1.10 -9.41 -15.14
C GLY A 150 0.39 -8.09 -14.84
N ASP A 151 0.68 -7.46 -13.70
CA ASP A 151 0.12 -6.15 -13.34
C ASP A 151 0.59 -5.05 -14.29
N ILE A 152 1.89 -5.04 -14.60
CA ILE A 152 2.47 -4.13 -15.59
C ILE A 152 1.80 -4.34 -16.97
N ALA A 153 1.63 -5.60 -17.39
CA ALA A 153 1.00 -5.91 -18.68
C ALA A 153 -0.47 -5.47 -18.74
N ARG A 154 -1.28 -5.74 -17.69
CA ARG A 154 -2.66 -5.24 -17.60
C ARG A 154 -2.72 -3.72 -17.63
N ARG A 155 -1.84 -3.05 -16.87
CA ARG A 155 -1.80 -1.59 -16.83
C ARG A 155 -1.48 -1.03 -18.21
N ARG A 156 -0.47 -1.58 -18.90
CA ARG A 156 -0.13 -1.19 -20.28
C ARG A 156 -1.32 -1.33 -21.23
N ARG A 157 -2.12 -2.40 -21.14
CA ARG A 157 -3.30 -2.60 -22.00
C ARG A 157 -4.40 -1.58 -21.74
N LEU A 158 -4.74 -1.33 -20.47
CA LEU A 158 -5.76 -0.32 -20.09
C LEU A 158 -5.44 1.08 -20.62
N VAL A 159 -4.15 1.40 -20.67
CA VAL A 159 -3.59 2.68 -21.08
C VAL A 159 -3.47 2.80 -22.60
N GLN A 160 -3.42 1.67 -23.31
CA GLN A 160 -3.55 1.66 -24.76
C GLN A 160 -5.02 1.80 -25.19
N SER A 161 -5.97 1.28 -24.38
CA SER A 161 -7.40 1.38 -24.68
C SER A 161 -8.02 2.74 -24.33
N HIS A 162 -7.54 3.41 -23.28
CA HIS A 162 -7.87 4.81 -23.01
C HIS A 162 -6.76 5.67 -23.57
N ASN A 163 -7.05 6.64 -24.43
CA ASN A 163 -6.09 7.50 -25.14
C ASN A 163 -5.22 8.43 -24.24
N ALA A 164 -4.87 7.99 -23.03
CA ALA A 164 -4.04 8.69 -22.05
C ALA A 164 -2.59 8.19 -22.16
N LYS A 165 -1.71 9.01 -22.75
CA LYS A 165 -0.27 8.73 -22.94
C LYS A 165 0.56 8.61 -21.63
N ALA A 166 -0.04 8.51 -20.45
CA ALA A 166 0.66 8.78 -19.18
C ALA A 166 1.26 7.56 -18.46
N ASP A 167 0.82 6.32 -18.70
CA ASP A 167 0.87 5.34 -17.60
C ASP A 167 1.86 4.16 -17.73
N ALA A 168 2.29 3.77 -18.94
CA ALA A 168 3.45 2.89 -19.07
C ALA A 168 4.73 3.65 -18.65
N ALA A 169 4.80 4.92 -19.05
CA ALA A 169 5.76 5.87 -18.54
C ALA A 169 5.58 6.13 -17.05
N LEU A 170 4.36 6.08 -16.49
CA LEU A 170 4.14 6.21 -15.05
C LEU A 170 4.62 4.99 -14.27
N ALA A 171 4.35 3.76 -14.70
CA ALA A 171 4.87 2.57 -14.02
C ALA A 171 6.40 2.53 -14.14
N GLN A 172 6.93 2.85 -15.32
CA GLN A 172 8.37 2.98 -15.53
C GLN A 172 8.93 4.14 -14.69
N ARG A 173 8.27 5.29 -14.61
CA ARG A 173 8.66 6.42 -13.75
C ARG A 173 8.56 6.04 -12.30
N LEU A 174 7.47 5.47 -11.80
CA LEU A 174 7.35 4.91 -10.45
C LEU A 174 8.52 3.98 -10.18
N LEU A 175 8.82 3.02 -11.05
CA LEU A 175 9.95 2.11 -10.87
C LEU A 175 11.30 2.83 -10.93
N THR A 176 11.51 3.75 -11.87
CA THR A 176 12.75 4.51 -12.08
C THR A 176 12.98 5.52 -10.95
N THR A 177 11.98 6.33 -10.62
CA THR A 177 11.91 7.26 -9.49
C THR A 177 12.09 6.54 -8.15
N LEU A 178 11.48 5.36 -7.97
CA LEU A 178 11.73 4.48 -6.83
C LEU A 178 13.08 3.73 -6.92
N TRP A 179 13.86 3.81 -8.01
CA TRP A 179 15.13 3.07 -8.14
C TRP A 179 16.36 3.97 -8.27
N GLU A 180 16.21 5.20 -8.73
CA GLU A 180 17.28 6.17 -9.01
C GLU A 180 17.60 7.09 -7.82
N CYS A 181 16.92 6.94 -6.67
CA CYS A 181 17.20 7.81 -5.54
C CYS A 181 18.51 7.42 -4.85
N PRO A 182 19.57 8.27 -4.84
CA PRO A 182 20.90 7.89 -4.38
C PRO A 182 20.95 7.70 -2.87
N SER A 183 21.69 6.68 -2.45
CA SER A 183 22.11 6.46 -1.06
C SER A 183 22.95 7.63 -0.56
N ALA A 184 22.41 8.43 0.36
CA ALA A 184 23.18 9.42 1.09
C ALA A 184 23.67 8.83 2.42
N GLY A 185 24.96 8.49 2.46
CA GLY A 185 25.84 8.78 3.59
C GLY A 185 25.97 7.73 4.69
N GLN A 186 27.23 7.43 5.01
CA GLN A 186 27.75 6.82 6.24
C GLN A 186 27.21 7.49 7.51
#